data_AF-A0A1Y2D7R6-F1
#
_entry.id   AF-A0A1Y2D7R6-F1
#
_cell.length_a   1.000
_cell.length_b   1.000
_cell.length_c   1.000
_cell.angle_alpha   90.00
_cell.angle_beta   90.00
_cell.angle_gamma   90.00
#
_symmetry.space_group_name_H-M   'P 1'
#
loop_
_entity.id
_entity.type
_entity.pdbx_description
1 polymer ?
#
loop_
_entity_poly.entity_id
_entity_poly.type
_entity_poly.pdbx_seq_one_letter_code
_entity_poly.pdbx_strand_id
1 'polypeptide(L)' 'MSNPTPHFWAGPLRYCRWAARERPAYFWSIIVGGAGPAMLVTVPPINERLGYKRAPPIPLTYPIPPGPRKTLSGYDD' A
#
# COMPACT_ATOMS: atom_id res chain seq x y z
N MET A 1 30.35 -30.02 -6.20
CA MET A 1 30.39 -29.21 -7.43
C MET A 1 29.62 -27.93 -7.17
N SER A 2 30.25 -26.76 -7.23
CA SER A 2 29.51 -25.49 -7.16
C SER A 2 28.56 -25.42 -8.36
N ASN A 3 27.29 -25.13 -8.12
CA ASN A 3 26.34 -24.93 -9.21
C ASN A 3 26.76 -23.68 -9.97
N PRO A 4 27.04 -23.74 -11.29
CA PRO A 4 27.42 -22.56 -12.04
C PRO A 4 26.29 -21.53 -12.00
N THR A 5 26.65 -20.26 -11.81
CA THR A 5 25.72 -19.13 -11.79
C THR A 5 25.01 -19.02 -13.15
N PRO A 6 23.68 -19.23 -13.24
CA PRO A 6 22.96 -19.06 -14.49
C PRO A 6 22.93 -17.58 -14.91
N HIS A 7 22.90 -17.30 -16.21
CA HIS A 7 22.72 -15.94 -16.72
C HIS A 7 21.24 -15.54 -16.73
N PHE A 8 20.92 -14.35 -16.22
CA PHE A 8 19.54 -13.84 -16.18
C PHE A 8 18.91 -13.75 -17.57
N TRP A 9 19.61 -13.14 -18.53
CA TRP A 9 19.11 -12.92 -19.89
C TRP A 9 19.00 -14.19 -20.75
N ALA A 10 19.64 -15.30 -20.36
CA ALA A 10 19.54 -16.57 -21.05
C ALA A 10 18.44 -17.49 -20.48
N GLY A 11 18.06 -17.29 -19.22
CA GLY A 11 17.13 -18.18 -18.53
C GLY A 11 16.62 -17.56 -17.22
N PRO A 12 15.72 -16.57 -17.28
CA PRO A 12 15.34 -15.77 -16.12
C PRO A 12 14.69 -16.61 -15.02
N LEU A 13 13.82 -17.57 -15.38
CA LEU A 13 13.20 -18.48 -14.39
C LEU A 13 14.24 -19.39 -13.72
N ARG A 14 15.25 -19.86 -14.47
CA ARG A 14 16.35 -20.67 -13.93
C ARG A 14 17.23 -19.83 -12.99
N TYR A 15 17.47 -18.56 -13.34
CA TYR A 15 18.17 -17.61 -12.47
C TYR A 15 17.42 -17.36 -11.17
N CYS A 16 16.12 -17.04 -11.23
CA CYS A 16 15.31 -16.81 -10.03
C CYS A 16 15.30 -18.04 -9.10
N ARG A 17 15.13 -19.25 -9.66
CA ARG A 17 15.17 -20.50 -8.86
C ARG A 17 16.53 -20.76 -8.21
N TRP A 18 17.62 -20.37 -8.87
CA TRP A 18 18.97 -20.46 -8.29
C TRP A 18 19.17 -19.38 -7.21
N ALA A 19 18.84 -18.13 -7.51
CA ALA A 19 18.99 -16.99 -6.61
C ALA A 19 18.18 -17.16 -5.31
N ALA A 20 16.98 -17.74 -5.40
CA ALA A 20 16.14 -18.04 -4.24
C ALA A 20 16.78 -18.99 -3.22
N ARG A 21 17.66 -19.90 -3.67
CA ARG A 21 18.31 -20.92 -2.81
C ARG A 21 19.75 -20.56 -2.45
N GLU A 22 20.53 -20.08 -3.42
CA GLU A 22 21.96 -19.81 -3.25
C GLU A 22 22.22 -18.40 -2.68
N ARG A 23 21.34 -17.44 -2.98
CA ARG A 23 21.46 -16.03 -2.60
C ARG A 23 20.16 -15.50 -1.99
N PRO A 24 19.61 -16.15 -0.94
CA PRO A 24 18.26 -15.90 -0.44
C PRO A 24 18.07 -14.47 0.06
N ALA A 25 19.07 -13.88 0.74
CA ALA A 25 18.98 -12.52 1.26
C ALA A 25 18.68 -11.52 0.14
N TYR A 26 19.47 -11.51 -0.94
CA TYR A 26 19.26 -10.59 -2.05
C TYR A 26 17.93 -10.83 -2.78
N PHE A 27 17.62 -12.11 -3.07
CA PHE A 27 16.44 -12.45 -3.84
C PHE A 27 15.16 -12.06 -3.10
N TRP A 28 15.03 -12.46 -1.82
CA TRP A 28 13.83 -12.18 -1.05
C TRP A 28 13.72 -10.73 -0.61
N SER A 29 14.83 -10.02 -0.37
CA SER A 29 14.78 -8.57 -0.11
C SER A 29 14.17 -7.81 -1.29
N ILE A 30 14.52 -8.15 -2.53
CA ILE A 30 13.95 -7.50 -3.73
C ILE A 30 12.48 -7.86 -3.89
N ILE A 31 12.11 -9.13 -3.70
CA ILE A 31 10.70 -9.55 -3.84
C ILE A 31 9.82 -8.89 -2.79
N VAL A 32 10.21 -8.93 -1.51
CA VAL A 32 9.42 -8.34 -0.43
C VAL A 32 9.39 -6.82 -0.57
N GLY A 33 10.54 -6.21 -0.90
CA GLY A 33 10.64 -4.77 -1.15
C GLY A 33 9.80 -4.30 -2.34
N GLY A 34 9.74 -5.10 -3.42
CA GLY A 34 8.93 -4.82 -4.60
C GLY A 34 7.44 -5.13 -4.43
N ALA A 35 7.10 -6.10 -3.57
CA ALA A 35 5.71 -6.46 -3.30
C ALA A 35 4.91 -5.31 -2.66
N GLY A 36 5.53 -4.51 -1.79
CA GLY A 36 4.89 -3.35 -1.15
C GLY A 36 4.35 -2.32 -2.16
N PRO A 37 5.20 -1.73 -3.01
CA PRO A 37 4.76 -0.81 -4.07
C PRO A 37 3.76 -1.45 -5.04
N ALA A 38 3.94 -2.72 -5.40
CA ALA A 38 3.00 -3.43 -6.26
C ALA A 38 1.62 -3.54 -5.61
N MET A 39 1.55 -3.88 -4.32
CA MET A 39 0.31 -3.91 -3.55
C MET A 39 -0.32 -2.52 -3.41
N LEU A 40 0.47 -1.47 -3.20
CA LEU A 40 -0.04 -0.10 -3.11
C LEU A 40 -0.80 0.32 -4.37
N VAL A 41 -0.33 -0.08 -5.55
CA VAL A 41 -0.99 0.24 -6.83
C VAL A 41 -2.17 -0.70 -7.11
N THR A 42 -2.08 -1.98 -6.75
CA THR A 42 -3.06 -3.00 -7.14
C THR A 42 -4.21 -3.18 -6.15
N VAL A 43 -3.94 -3.11 -4.85
CA VAL A 43 -4.92 -3.44 -3.80
C VAL A 43 -6.03 -2.39 -3.66
N PRO A 44 -5.77 -1.06 -3.65
CA PRO A 44 -6.83 -0.07 -3.51
C PRO A 44 -7.95 -0.16 -4.56
N PRO A 45 -7.67 -0.23 -5.89
CA PRO A 45 -8.73 -0.33 -6.88
C PRO A 45 -9.48 -1.66 -6.82
N ILE A 46 -8.84 -2.74 -6.37
CA ILE A 46 -9.51 -4.04 -6.15
C ILE A 46 -10.48 -3.92 -4.96
N ASN A 47 -10.04 -3.33 -3.86
CA ASN A 47 -10.87 -3.12 -2.67
C ASN A 47 -12.09 -2.25 -2.97
N GLU A 48 -11.92 -1.15 -3.72
CA GLU A 48 -13.04 -0.30 -4.13
C GLU A 48 -14.09 -1.07 -4.96
N ARG A 49 -13.65 -1.95 -5.86
CA ARG A 49 -14.55 -2.82 -6.64
C ARG A 49 -15.27 -3.87 -5.80
N LEU A 50 -14.64 -4.31 -4.70
CA LEU A 50 -15.24 -5.22 -3.72
C LEU A 50 -16.17 -4.49 -2.73
N GLY A 51 -16.39 -3.18 -2.90
CA GLY A 51 -17.30 -2.38 -2.09
C GLY A 51 -16.67 -1.79 -0.83
N TYR A 52 -15.35 -1.94 -0.63
CA TYR A 52 -14.66 -1.23 0.43
C TYR A 52 -14.65 0.28 0.14
N LYS A 53 -15.09 1.07 1.13
CA LYS A 53 -15.01 2.53 1.09
C LYS A 53 -14.13 3.02 2.22
N ARG A 54 -13.25 3.98 1.91
CA ARG A 54 -12.39 4.62 2.91
C ARG A 54 -13.26 5.36 3.93
N ALA A 55 -12.91 5.23 5.20
CA ALA A 55 -13.56 6.00 6.26
C ALA A 55 -13.36 7.52 6.03
N PRO A 56 -14.37 8.35 6.34
CA PRO A 56 -14.22 9.80 6.28
C PRO A 56 -13.15 10.27 7.29
N PRO A 57 -12.49 11.41 7.03
CA PRO A 57 -11.50 11.96 7.95
C PRO A 57 -12.17 12.36 9.27
N ILE A 58 -11.52 12.03 10.39
CA ILE A 58 -11.95 12.42 11.73
C ILE A 58 -11.73 13.93 11.89
N PRO A 59 -12.69 14.69 12.46
CA PRO A 59 -12.49 16.11 12.71
C PRO A 59 -11.36 16.31 13.72
N LEU A 60 -10.37 17.12 13.35
CA LEU A 60 -9.24 17.48 14.21
C LEU A 60 -9.51 18.73 15.06
N THR A 61 -10.59 19.45 14.74
CA THR A 61 -11.00 20.68 15.39
C THR A 61 -12.50 20.68 15.63
N TYR A 62 -12.97 21.59 16.47
CA TYR A 62 -14.40 21.78 16.68
C TYR A 62 -15.08 22.08 15.33
N PRO A 63 -16.12 21.33 14.93
CA PRO A 63 -16.76 21.52 13.63
C PRO A 63 -17.61 22.79 13.66
N ILE A 64 -17.04 23.89 13.17
CA ILE A 64 -17.73 25.17 13.06
C ILE A 64 -18.68 25.11 11.84
N PRO A 65 -19.99 25.30 12.00
CA PRO A 65 -20.91 25.34 10.88
C PRO A 65 -20.55 26.48 9.91
N PRO A 66 -20.58 26.25 8.59
CA PRO A 66 -20.38 27.31 7.63
C PRO A 66 -21.62 28.24 7.62
N GLY A 67 -21.38 29.56 7.59
CA GLY A 67 -22.43 30.55 7.37
C GLY A 67 -22.48 31.68 8.40
N PRO A 68 -23.39 32.65 8.18
CA PRO A 68 -23.55 33.78 9.09
C PRO A 68 -24.19 33.34 10.42
N ARG A 69 -23.95 34.12 11.47
CA ARG A 69 -24.57 33.90 12.78
C ARG A 69 -26.09 34.00 12.66
N LYS A 70 -26.80 33.10 13.33
CA LYS A 70 -28.26 33.14 13.47
C LYS A 70 -28.60 33.88 14.76
N THR A 71 -29.62 34.75 14.72
CA THR A 71 -30.21 35.30 15.94
C THR A 71 -31.00 34.18 16.62
N LEU A 72 -30.62 33.85 17.85
CA LEU A 72 -31.27 32.82 18.67
C LEU A 72 -32.00 33.53 19.83
N SER A 73 -33.00 32.88 20.41
CA SER A 73 -33.73 33.35 21.59
C SER A 73 -33.76 32.25 22.66
N GLY A 74 -33.76 32.60 23.94
CA GLY A 74 -33.79 31.66 25.07
C GLY A 74 -32.44 31.54 25.78
N TYR A 75 -32.48 31.31 27.10
CA TYR A 75 -31.38 31.56 28.05
C TYR A 75 -30.98 33.03 28.18
N ASP A 76 -31.91 33.95 27.90
CA ASP A 76 -31.81 35.35 28.30
C ASP A 76 -31.94 35.47 29.83
N ASP A 77 -31.38 36.52 30.45
CA ASP A 77 -31.30 36.73 31.91
C ASP A 77 -32.64 36.57 32.66
#